data_AF-A0ABD5MX02-F1
#
_entry.id   AF-A0ABD5MX02-F1
#
_cell.length_a   1.000
_cell.length_b   1.000
_cell.length_c   1.000
_cell.angle_alpha   90.00
_cell.angle_beta   90.00
_cell.angle_gamma   90.00
#
_symmetry.space_group_name_H-M   'P 1'
#
loop_
_entity.id
_entity.type
_entity.pdbx_description
1 polymer ?
#
loop_
_entity_poly.entity_id
_entity_poly.type
_entity_poly.pdbx_seq_one_letter_code
_entity_poly.pdbx_strand_id
1 'polypeptide(L)'
;MPSDLSSCLNPSGYDLRCFKTVVLKPKHYELVATLETVELGLSVVAFLHIRSSLAREGLIGSFAVVDPGFRGQLTLNIHNISDKEVTLREGERIVQIVFHSLAGKAKKGYNGSYQNSKGIVTSRRNK
;
A
#
# COMPACT_ATOMS: atom_id res chain seq x y z
N MET A 1 9.64 12.38 13.84
CA MET A 1 9.67 11.22 12.92
C MET A 1 10.88 11.39 12.03
N PRO A 2 11.82 10.43 11.94
CA PRO A 2 12.98 10.65 11.07
C PRO A 2 12.48 10.83 9.64
N SER A 3 12.74 12.02 9.11
CA SER A 3 12.36 12.54 7.80
C SER A 3 13.12 11.89 6.64
N ASP A 4 13.83 10.80 6.93
CA ASP A 4 14.71 10.15 5.99
C ASP A 4 13.98 9.01 5.27
N LEU A 5 13.59 9.29 4.03
CA LEU A 5 13.00 8.32 3.13
C LEU A 5 13.89 7.08 2.93
N SER A 6 15.21 7.22 3.08
CA SER A 6 16.15 6.12 2.86
C SER A 6 15.98 4.98 3.88
N SER A 7 15.48 5.28 5.08
CA SER A 7 15.26 4.30 6.15
C SER A 7 14.25 3.20 5.80
N CYS A 8 13.42 3.42 4.78
CA CYS A 8 12.41 2.47 4.29
C CYS A 8 12.78 1.86 2.94
N LEU A 9 13.94 2.21 2.36
CA LEU A 9 14.46 1.48 1.22
C LEU A 9 14.85 0.07 1.65
N ASN A 10 14.49 -0.92 0.84
CA ASN A 10 14.94 -2.29 0.98
C ASN A 10 15.57 -2.76 -0.34
N PRO A 11 16.33 -3.87 -0.36
CA PRO A 11 17.06 -4.31 -1.55
C PRO A 11 16.21 -4.56 -2.79
N SER A 12 14.89 -4.72 -2.63
CA SER A 12 13.97 -5.08 -3.71
C SER A 12 12.87 -4.04 -3.93
N GLY A 13 12.93 -2.88 -3.26
CA GLY A 13 11.85 -1.89 -3.30
C GLY A 13 11.83 -0.96 -2.09
N TYR A 14 10.61 -0.64 -1.62
CA TYR A 14 10.40 0.33 -0.54
C TYR A 14 9.31 -0.17 0.43
N ASP A 15 9.49 0.07 1.72
CA ASP A 15 8.49 -0.22 2.74
C ASP A 15 7.56 0.99 2.94
N LEU A 16 6.32 0.86 2.48
CA LEU A 16 5.25 1.82 2.71
C LEU A 16 4.77 1.77 4.15
N ARG A 17 4.47 2.93 4.70
CA ARG A 17 4.14 3.12 6.11
C ARG A 17 2.66 3.38 6.35
N CYS A 18 2.19 3.11 7.55
CA CYS A 18 0.83 3.37 7.97
C CYS A 18 0.59 4.89 8.13
N PHE A 19 -0.42 5.44 7.46
CA PHE A 19 -0.73 6.88 7.54
C PHE A 19 -1.22 7.33 8.92
N LYS A 20 -1.98 6.47 9.60
CA LYS A 20 -2.55 6.70 10.94
C LYS A 20 -2.65 5.39 11.69
N THR A 21 -2.63 5.44 13.01
CA THR A 21 -2.82 4.23 13.83
C THR A 21 -4.16 3.57 13.54
N VAL A 22 -4.16 2.25 13.31
CA VAL A 22 -5.33 1.42 13.05
C VAL A 22 -5.26 0.18 13.94
N VAL A 23 -6.39 -0.17 14.55
CA VAL A 23 -6.55 -1.38 15.36
C VAL A 23 -7.31 -2.41 14.55
N LEU A 24 -6.68 -3.54 14.24
CA LEU A 24 -7.32 -4.65 13.55
C LEU A 24 -7.80 -5.68 14.56
N LYS A 25 -9.13 -5.73 14.75
CA LYS A 25 -9.77 -6.73 15.60
C LYS A 25 -9.62 -8.14 15.02
N PRO A 26 -9.62 -9.20 15.86
CA PRO A 26 -9.63 -10.58 15.39
C PRO A 26 -10.76 -10.83 14.39
N LYS A 27 -10.46 -11.54 13.29
CA LYS A 27 -11.42 -11.91 12.22
C LYS A 27 -12.12 -10.74 11.52
N HIS A 28 -11.55 -9.54 11.59
CA HIS A 28 -12.06 -8.36 10.90
C HIS A 28 -11.04 -7.87 9.86
N TYR A 29 -11.48 -6.98 8.99
CA TYR A 29 -10.59 -6.22 8.10
C TYR A 29 -10.75 -4.73 8.33
N GLU A 30 -9.71 -3.99 8.03
CA GLU A 30 -9.71 -2.53 8.05
C GLU A 30 -9.12 -2.00 6.74
N LEU A 31 -9.58 -0.82 6.32
CA LEU A 31 -8.93 -0.07 5.26
C LEU A 31 -7.81 0.78 5.87
N VAL A 32 -6.61 0.66 5.33
CA VAL A 32 -5.42 1.35 5.82
C VAL A 32 -4.83 2.18 4.69
N ALA A 33 -4.60 3.46 4.93
CA ALA A 33 -3.93 4.32 3.96
C ALA A 33 -2.41 4.30 4.16
N THR A 34 -1.66 4.38 3.07
CA THR A 34 -0.21 4.58 3.13
C THR A 34 0.13 6.02 3.48
N LEU A 35 1.21 6.21 4.24
CA LEU A 35 1.75 7.53 4.52
C LEU A 35 2.31 8.18 3.25
N GLU A 36 2.99 7.38 2.42
CA GLU A 36 3.60 7.80 1.16
C GLU A 36 2.56 8.05 0.07
N THR A 37 2.86 9.05 -0.77
CA THR A 37 2.28 9.18 -2.10
C THR A 37 3.18 8.44 -3.10
N VAL A 38 2.63 7.46 -3.80
CA VAL A 38 3.31 6.72 -4.86
C VAL A 38 3.00 7.37 -6.19
N GLU A 39 4.02 7.62 -7.00
CA GLU A 39 3.90 8.14 -8.36
C GLU A 39 4.74 7.28 -9.31
N LEU A 40 4.13 6.69 -10.33
CA LEU A 40 4.82 5.83 -11.30
C LEU A 40 4.93 6.50 -12.67
N GLY A 41 6.10 6.41 -13.28
CA GLY A 41 6.28 6.72 -14.70
C GLY A 41 5.58 5.69 -15.61
N LEU A 42 5.45 6.00 -16.90
CA LEU A 42 4.76 5.13 -17.87
C LEU A 42 5.51 3.83 -18.22
N SER A 43 6.74 3.63 -17.74
CA SER A 43 7.55 2.44 -18.01
C SER A 43 7.64 1.48 -16.82
N VAL A 44 6.91 1.73 -15.73
CA VAL A 44 7.02 0.97 -14.49
C VAL A 44 5.64 0.57 -14.01
N VAL A 45 5.52 -0.67 -13.57
CA VAL A 45 4.39 -1.20 -12.79
C VAL A 45 4.91 -1.58 -11.40
N ALA A 46 4.05 -1.56 -10.39
CA ALA A 46 4.46 -2.02 -9.06
C ALA A 46 3.45 -2.97 -8.41
N PHE A 47 3.98 -3.87 -7.60
CA PHE A 47 3.23 -4.85 -6.83
C PHE A 47 3.45 -4.62 -5.34
N LEU A 48 2.43 -4.96 -4.56
CA LEU A 48 2.40 -4.75 -3.13
C LEU A 48 2.41 -6.10 -2.41
N HIS A 49 3.23 -6.21 -1.37
CA HIS A 49 3.33 -7.41 -0.53
C HIS A 49 3.23 -7.02 0.94
N ILE A 50 2.41 -7.75 1.70
CA ILE A 50 2.36 -7.57 3.16
C ILE A 50 3.72 -7.90 3.75
N ARG A 51 4.19 -7.13 4.73
CA ARG A 51 5.46 -7.45 5.39
C ARG A 51 5.38 -8.78 6.12
N SER A 52 6.46 -9.56 6.02
CA SER A 52 6.49 -10.92 6.55
C SER A 52 6.30 -11.00 8.07
N SER A 53 6.69 -9.98 8.84
CA SER A 53 6.37 -9.91 10.28
C SER A 53 4.87 -9.84 10.53
N LEU A 54 4.17 -8.97 9.80
CA LEU A 54 2.71 -8.81 9.90
C LEU A 54 1.96 -10.06 9.40
N ALA A 55 2.47 -10.71 8.35
CA ALA A 55 1.94 -12.01 7.91
C ALA A 55 2.01 -13.07 9.01
N ARG A 56 3.10 -13.09 9.80
CA ARG A 56 3.28 -14.00 10.94
C ARG A 56 2.40 -13.63 12.15
N GLU A 57 1.96 -12.39 12.24
CA GLU A 57 0.95 -11.94 13.20
C GLU A 57 -0.49 -12.28 12.74
N GLY A 58 -0.64 -12.87 11.55
CA GLY A 58 -1.93 -13.24 10.98
C GLY A 58 -2.62 -12.11 10.22
N LEU A 59 -1.88 -11.11 9.75
CA LEU A 59 -2.39 -10.11 8.83
C LEU A 59 -2.20 -10.56 7.38
N ILE A 60 -3.26 -10.51 6.59
CA ILE A 60 -3.23 -10.77 5.15
C ILE A 60 -3.76 -9.56 4.39
N GLY A 61 -3.23 -9.33 3.19
CA GLY A 61 -3.69 -8.26 2.30
C GLY A 61 -3.87 -8.78 0.89
N SER A 62 -5.01 -8.47 0.29
CA SER A 62 -5.25 -8.68 -1.14
C SER A 62 -5.14 -7.33 -1.83
N PHE A 63 -3.97 -7.07 -2.43
CA PHE A 63 -3.65 -5.77 -2.99
C PHE A 63 -3.79 -5.75 -4.52
N ALA A 64 -4.15 -4.58 -5.05
CA ALA A 64 -4.17 -4.35 -6.48
C ALA A 64 -2.77 -4.00 -7.01
N VAL A 65 -2.59 -4.16 -8.32
CA VAL A 65 -1.43 -3.65 -9.04
C VAL A 65 -1.46 -2.12 -9.02
N VAL A 66 -0.28 -1.49 -8.87
CA VAL A 66 -0.12 -0.05 -9.06
C VAL A 66 0.27 0.19 -10.51
N ASP A 67 -0.66 0.74 -11.28
CA ASP A 67 -0.51 0.93 -12.73
C ASP A 67 0.48 2.05 -13.09
N PRO A 68 1.13 1.97 -14.27
CA PRO A 68 1.93 3.07 -14.81
C PRO A 68 1.13 4.37 -14.88
N GLY A 69 1.70 5.49 -14.43
CA GLY A 69 1.01 6.79 -14.38
C GLY A 69 0.07 6.97 -13.18
N PHE A 70 -0.06 6.00 -12.27
CA PHE A 70 -0.74 6.23 -11.00
C PHE A 70 0.02 7.25 -10.16
N ARG A 71 -0.73 8.11 -9.44
CA ARG A 71 -0.23 9.06 -8.45
C ARG A 71 -1.19 9.15 -7.27
N GLY A 72 -0.75 8.83 -6.05
CA GLY A 72 -1.60 8.99 -4.87
C GLY A 72 -1.15 8.19 -3.66
N GLN A 73 -1.82 8.39 -2.53
CA GLN A 73 -1.75 7.44 -1.42
C GLN A 73 -2.56 6.19 -1.78
N LEU A 74 -2.07 5.03 -1.34
CA LEU A 74 -2.73 3.75 -1.58
C LEU A 74 -3.67 3.45 -0.40
N THR A 75 -4.90 3.00 -0.70
CA THR A 75 -5.79 2.41 0.30
C THR A 75 -5.69 0.89 0.23
N LEU A 76 -5.27 0.28 1.32
CA LEU A 76 -4.96 -1.14 1.46
C LEU A 76 -6.07 -1.80 2.26
N ASN A 77 -6.58 -2.94 1.79
CA ASN A 77 -7.49 -3.78 2.57
C ASN A 77 -6.66 -4.84 3.31
N ILE A 78 -6.62 -4.77 4.63
CA ILE A 78 -5.85 -5.69 5.48
C ILE A 78 -6.82 -6.44 6.39
N HIS A 79 -6.79 -7.77 6.33
CA HIS A 79 -7.58 -8.67 7.18
C HIS A 79 -6.70 -9.21 8.31
N ASN A 80 -7.23 -9.24 9.52
CA ASN A 80 -6.66 -9.98 10.63
C ASN A 80 -7.34 -11.33 10.74
N ILE A 81 -6.68 -12.38 10.27
CA ILE A 81 -7.17 -13.76 10.37
C ILE A 81 -6.78 -14.44 11.68
N SER A 82 -6.01 -13.79 12.54
CA SER A 82 -5.64 -14.32 13.86
C SER A 82 -6.79 -14.19 14.88
N ASP A 83 -6.56 -14.71 16.08
CA ASP A 83 -7.46 -14.59 17.23
C ASP A 83 -7.04 -13.46 18.19
N LYS A 84 -6.03 -12.65 17.82
CA LYS A 84 -5.49 -11.56 18.64
C LYS A 84 -5.67 -10.23 17.95
N GLU A 85 -5.88 -9.17 18.72
CA GLU A 85 -5.86 -7.81 18.20
C GLU A 85 -4.43 -7.45 17.75
N VAL A 86 -4.32 -6.77 16.60
CA VAL A 86 -3.05 -6.25 16.08
C VAL A 86 -3.20 -4.75 15.86
N THR A 87 -2.25 -3.96 16.35
CA THR A 87 -2.25 -2.51 16.18
C THR A 87 -1.17 -2.11 15.18
N LEU A 88 -1.57 -1.51 14.06
CA LEU A 88 -0.66 -0.84 13.13
C LEU A 88 -0.53 0.63 13.57
N ARG A 89 0.63 1.05 14.04
CA ARG A 89 0.94 2.40 14.50
C ARG A 89 1.25 3.34 13.34
N GLU A 90 0.88 4.60 13.49
CA GLU A 90 1.28 5.66 12.55
C GLU A 90 2.80 5.65 12.29
N GLY A 91 3.18 5.67 11.02
CA GLY A 91 4.56 5.67 10.57
C GLY A 91 5.26 4.31 10.61
N GLU A 92 4.61 3.23 11.09
CA GLU A 92 5.21 1.90 11.01
C GLU A 92 5.14 1.35 9.58
N ARG A 93 6.11 0.50 9.23
CA ARG A 93 6.19 -0.14 7.91
C ARG A 93 5.19 -1.28 7.81
N ILE A 94 4.29 -1.24 6.82
CA ILE A 94 3.16 -2.19 6.70
C ILE A 94 3.18 -3.02 5.42
N VAL A 95 3.62 -2.46 4.30
CA VAL A 95 3.58 -3.12 2.98
C VAL A 95 4.86 -2.79 2.24
N GLN A 96 5.47 -3.78 1.61
CA GLN A 96 6.55 -3.57 0.65
C GLN A 96 5.97 -3.32 -0.74
N ILE A 97 6.43 -2.27 -1.43
CA ILE A 97 6.20 -2.06 -2.85
C ILE A 97 7.44 -2.50 -3.65
N VAL A 98 7.22 -3.30 -4.69
CA VAL A 98 8.25 -3.81 -5.62
C VAL A 98 7.96 -3.30 -7.02
N PHE A 99 8.96 -2.74 -7.68
CA PHE A 99 8.83 -2.11 -8.98
C PHE A 99 9.38 -3.01 -10.09
N HIS A 100 8.65 -3.07 -11.20
CA HIS A 100 9.05 -3.83 -12.38
C HIS A 100 9.06 -2.91 -13.60
N SER A 101 10.15 -2.96 -14.36
CA SER A 101 10.23 -2.32 -15.67
C SER A 101 9.32 -3.04 -16.66
N LEU A 102 8.54 -2.27 -17.41
CA LEU A 102 7.82 -2.76 -18.57
C LEU A 102 8.77 -2.93 -19.75
N ALA A 103 8.44 -3.85 -20.67
CA ALA A 103 9.18 -4.02 -21.94
C ALA A 103 9.12 -2.76 -22.83
N GLY A 104 8.14 -1.88 -22.60
CA GLY A 104 8.00 -0.59 -23.26
C GLY A 104 7.07 0.34 -22.49
N LYS A 105 7.02 1.61 -22.88
CA LYS A 105 6.11 2.60 -22.27
C LYS A 105 4.64 2.18 -22.47
N ALA A 106 3.85 2.24 -21.41
CA ALA A 106 2.40 2.11 -21.48
C ALA A 106 1.82 3.21 -22.41
N LYS A 107 0.91 2.83 -23.31
CA LYS A 107 0.27 3.76 -24.26
C LYS A 107 -0.58 4.83 -23.55
N LYS A 108 -1.15 4.48 -22.40
CA LYS A 108 -1.95 5.36 -21.55
C LYS A 108 -1.55 5.10 -20.10
N GLY A 109 -1.34 6.17 -19.35
CA GLY A 109 -1.19 6.07 -17.90
C GLY A 109 -2.53 5.88 -17.21
N TYR A 110 -2.48 5.54 -15.94
CA TYR A 110 -3.65 5.45 -15.08
C TYR A 110 -4.41 6.78 -15.06
N ASN A 111 -5.68 6.75 -15.44
CA ASN A 111 -6.62 7.87 -15.40
C ASN A 111 -7.93 7.48 -14.69
N GLY A 112 -7.87 6.45 -13.83
CA GLY A 112 -9.02 5.90 -13.14
C GLY A 112 -9.47 6.73 -11.93
N SER A 113 -10.56 6.28 -11.31
CA SER A 113 -11.27 7.00 -10.24
C SER A 113 -10.46 7.20 -8.96
N TYR A 114 -9.30 6.55 -8.79
CA TYR A 114 -8.48 6.65 -7.58
C TYR A 114 -7.23 7.51 -7.77
N GLN A 115 -7.10 8.21 -8.90
CA GLN A 115 -6.00 9.13 -9.17
C GLN A 115 -6.01 10.29 -8.15
N ASN A 116 -4.83 10.67 -7.65
CA ASN A 116 -4.62 11.66 -6.59
C ASN A 116 -5.35 11.38 -5.26
N SER A 117 -5.63 10.10 -4.96
CA SER A 117 -6.24 9.72 -3.68
C SER A 117 -5.39 10.16 -2.48
N LYS A 118 -6.07 10.56 -1.41
CA LYS A 118 -5.48 10.92 -0.11
C LYS A 118 -6.28 10.24 1.00
N GLY A 119 -5.58 9.70 1.99
CA GLY A 119 -6.15 8.94 3.09
C GLY A 119 -6.87 7.68 2.60
N ILE A 120 -7.86 7.25 3.39
CA ILE A 120 -8.69 6.10 3.08
C ILE A 120 -9.75 6.52 2.06
N VAL A 121 -9.74 5.87 0.90
CA VAL A 121 -10.77 6.04 -0.13
C VAL A 121 -11.56 4.74 -0.28
N THR A 122 -12.87 4.81 -0.06
CA THR A 122 -13.78 3.67 -0.23
C THR A 122 -14.08 3.42 -1.70
N SER A 123 -14.65 2.24 -1.98
CA SER A 123 -15.02 1.82 -3.34
C SER A 123 -15.89 2.86 -4.04
N ARG A 124 -15.53 3.18 -5.29
CA ARG A 124 -16.28 4.09 -6.18
C ARG A 124 -17.08 3.34 -7.26
N ARG A 125 -17.31 2.03 -7.10
CA ARG A 125 -17.98 1.17 -8.11
C ARG A 125 -19.37 1.69 -8.52
N ASN A 126 -20.09 2.32 -7.60
CA ASN A 126 -21.45 2.79 -7.80
C ASN A 126 -21.54 4.31 -7.99
N LYS A 127 -20.42 4.97 -8.32
CA LYS A 127 -20.38 6.40 -8.67
C LYS A 127 -20.32 6.59 -10.18
#